data_AF-A0A8J7AB34-F1
#
_entry.id   AF-A0A8J7AB34-F1
#
_cell.length_a   1.000
_cell.length_b   1.000
_cell.length_c   1.000
_cell.angle_alpha   90.00
_cell.angle_beta   90.00
_cell.angle_gamma   90.00
#
_symmetry.space_group_name_H-M   'P 1'
#
loop_
_entity.id
_entity.type
_entity.pdbx_description
1 polymer ?
#
loop_
_entity_poly.entity_id
_entity_poly.type
_entity_poly.pdbx_seq_one_letter_code
_entity_poly.pdbx_strand_id
1 'polypeptide(L)' 'MVRSNLNKPNLVNVTVRVEEGCLSDLKLYSRVVGKNQSEILRELVTSALNAIPEHQRQAMEIIANCKASS' A
#
# COMPACT_ATOMS: atom_id res chain seq x y z
N MET A 1 24.54 25.72 -5.24
CA MET A 1 24.06 24.33 -5.20
C MET A 1 23.26 24.12 -3.93
N VAL A 2 21.94 24.27 -4.00
CA VAL A 2 21.05 24.08 -2.85
C VAL A 2 20.75 22.59 -2.72
N ARG A 3 21.02 22.05 -1.53
CA ARG A 3 20.92 20.63 -1.17
C ARG A 3 19.51 20.10 -1.44
N SER A 4 19.42 19.01 -2.20
CA SER A 4 18.22 18.19 -2.31
C SER A 4 17.87 17.66 -0.93
N ASN A 5 16.85 18.24 -0.29
CA ASN A 5 16.14 17.59 0.81
C ASN A 5 15.43 16.37 0.21
N LEU A 6 16.12 15.24 0.15
CA LEU A 6 15.46 13.95 -0.02
C LEU A 6 14.52 13.79 1.18
N ASN A 7 13.24 14.04 0.91
CA ASN A 7 12.14 13.58 1.75
C ASN A 7 12.43 12.11 2.09
N LYS A 8 12.86 11.84 3.32
CA LYS A 8 12.84 10.48 3.84
C LYS A 8 11.38 10.03 3.72
N PRO A 9 11.07 8.95 2.99
CA PRO A 9 9.71 8.43 3.01
C PRO A 9 9.40 8.15 4.47
N ASN A 10 8.41 8.85 5.02
CA ASN A 10 7.90 8.58 6.35
C ASN A 10 7.49 7.11 6.34
N LEU A 11 8.28 6.25 7.01
CA LEU A 11 8.03 4.83 7.08
C LEU A 11 6.83 4.63 8.01
N VAL A 12 5.63 4.77 7.44
CA VAL A 12 4.39 4.46 8.12
C VAL A 12 4.27 2.94 8.13
N ASN A 13 4.54 2.35 9.29
CA ASN A 13 4.31 0.93 9.51
C ASN A 13 2.81 0.70 9.66
N VAL A 14 2.19 0.05 8.66
CA VAL A 14 0.77 -0.31 8.68
C VAL A 14 0.63 -1.78 9.02
N THR A 15 -0.15 -2.07 10.06
CA THR A 15 -0.53 -3.45 10.37
C THR A 15 -1.82 -3.79 9.63
N VAL A 16 -1.79 -4.83 8.81
CA VAL A 16 -2.94 -5.29 8.01
C VAL A 16 -3.46 -6.59 8.62
N ARG A 17 -4.78 -6.67 8.80
CA ARG A 17 -5.44 -7.93 9.16
C ARG A 17 -5.82 -8.65 7.88
N VAL A 18 -5.43 -9.90 7.77
CA VAL A 18 -5.65 -10.74 6.59
C VAL A 18 -6.38 -12.00 7.05
N GLU A 19 -7.30 -12.50 6.24
CA GLU A 19 -7.97 -13.77 6.51
C GLU A 19 -6.96 -14.93 6.57
N GLU A 20 -7.27 -15.94 7.38
CA GLU A 20 -6.33 -17.02 7.72
C GLU A 20 -5.92 -17.85 6.48
N GLY A 21 -6.86 -18.11 5.56
CA GLY A 21 -6.56 -18.78 4.29
C GLY A 21 -5.56 -18.00 3.44
N CYS A 22 -5.80 -16.70 3.28
CA CYS A 22 -4.95 -15.79 2.54
C CYS A 22 -3.54 -15.65 3.13
N LEU A 23 -3.38 -15.77 4.45
CA LEU A 23 -2.06 -15.75 5.10
C LEU A 23 -1.20 -16.96 4.71
N SER A 24 -1.83 -18.14 4.59
CA SER A 24 -1.14 -19.37 4.20
C SER A 24 -0.68 -19.31 2.75
N ASP A 25 -1.55 -18.83 1.87
CA ASP A 25 -1.22 -18.63 0.44
C ASP A 25 -0.12 -17.59 0.25
N LEU A 26 -0.18 -16.48 1.00
CA LEU A 26 0.86 -15.45 0.97
C LEU A 26 2.23 -16.00 1.39
N LYS A 27 2.27 -16.85 2.44
CA LYS A 27 3.51 -17.51 2.87
C LYS A 27 4.07 -18.44 1.80
N LEU A 28 3.21 -19.22 1.15
CA LEU A 28 3.62 -20.12 0.07
C LEU A 28 4.15 -19.33 -1.12
N TYR A 29 3.39 -18.32 -1.57
CA TYR A 29 3.75 -17.46 -2.70
C TYR A 29 5.07 -16.71 -2.45
N SER A 30 5.27 -16.21 -1.22
CA SER A 30 6.53 -15.58 -0.79
C SER A 30 7.73 -16.51 -0.97
N ARG A 31 7.60 -17.80 -0.64
CA ARG A 31 8.67 -18.78 -0.85
C ARG A 31 8.94 -19.07 -2.32
N VAL A 32 7.89 -19.16 -3.14
CA VAL A 32 8.02 -19.45 -4.58
C VAL A 32 8.68 -18.31 -5.33
N VAL A 33 8.30 -17.06 -5.02
CA VAL A 33 8.80 -15.86 -5.72
C VAL A 33 10.13 -15.38 -5.12
N GLY A 34 10.50 -15.83 -3.92
CA GLY A 34 11.72 -15.40 -3.25
C GLY A 34 11.67 -13.95 -2.76
N LYS A 35 10.47 -13.41 -2.54
CA LYS A 35 10.23 -12.04 -2.04
C LYS A 35 9.66 -12.05 -0.64
N ASN A 36 9.90 -10.98 0.13
CA ASN A 36 9.33 -10.84 1.45
C ASN A 36 7.81 -10.59 1.37
N GLN A 37 7.05 -11.08 2.36
CA GLN A 37 5.59 -10.90 2.41
C GLN A 37 5.18 -9.43 2.36
N SER A 38 5.93 -8.54 3.03
CA SER A 38 5.68 -7.09 3.01
C SER A 38 5.88 -6.46 1.64
N GLU A 39 6.84 -6.95 0.85
CA GLU A 39 7.09 -6.47 -0.52
C GLU A 39 5.95 -6.92 -1.44
N ILE A 40 5.54 -8.18 -1.33
CA ILE A 40 4.41 -8.73 -2.09
C ILE A 40 3.12 -7.96 -1.76
N LEU A 41 2.83 -7.73 -0.48
CA LEU A 41 1.67 -6.95 -0.06
C LEU A 41 1.72 -5.52 -0.60
N ARG A 42 2.90 -4.88 -0.58
CA ARG A 42 3.07 -3.54 -1.16
C ARG A 42 2.78 -3.53 -2.65
N GLU A 43 3.29 -4.50 -3.41
CA GLU A 43 3.04 -4.62 -4.85
C GLU A 43 1.55 -4.83 -5.15
N LEU A 44 0.89 -5.72 -4.40
CA LEU A 44 -0.54 -5.98 -4.54
C LEU A 44 -1.39 -4.74 -4.25
N VAL A 45 -1.11 -4.04 -3.14
CA VAL A 45 -1.82 -2.80 -2.77
C VAL A 45 -1.59 -1.72 -3.82
N THR A 46 -0.35 -1.55 -4.30
CA THR A 46 -0.03 -0.56 -5.33
C THR A 46 -0.75 -0.88 -6.64
N SER A 47 -0.77 -2.15 -7.03
CA SER A 47 -1.49 -2.61 -8.22
C SER A 47 -3.00 -2.35 -8.10
N ALA A 48 -3.59 -2.67 -6.94
CA ALA A 48 -5.00 -2.40 -6.67
C ALA A 48 -5.32 -0.90 -6.75
N LEU A 49 -4.49 -0.04 -6.16
CA LEU A 49 -4.65 1.42 -6.23
C LEU A 49 -4.54 1.96 -7.66
N ASN A 50 -3.67 1.36 -8.48
CA ASN A 50 -3.51 1.73 -9.88
C ASN A 50 -4.67 1.24 -10.75
N ALA A 51 -5.32 0.13 -10.37
CA ALA A 51 -6.50 -0.38 -11.04
C ALA A 51 -7.77 0.45 -10.79
N ILE A 52 -7.78 1.28 -9.74
CA ILE A 52 -8.90 2.21 -9.46
C ILE A 52 -8.94 3.28 -10.56
N PRO A 53 -10.08 3.43 -11.27
CA PRO A 53 -10.29 4.51 -12.22
C PRO A 53 -10.06 5.88 -11.59
N GLU A 54 -9.48 6.81 -12.36
CA GLU A 54 -9.01 8.09 -11.81
C GLU A 54 -10.10 8.91 -11.12
N HIS A 55 -11.33 8.88 -11.65
CA HIS A 55 -12.49 9.55 -11.03
C HIS A 55 -12.85 8.98 -9.64
N GLN A 56 -12.69 7.67 -9.43
CA GLN A 56 -12.93 7.05 -8.13
C GLN A 56 -11.81 7.36 -7.14
N ARG A 57 -10.57 7.44 -7.63
CA ARG A 57 -9.42 7.86 -6.82
C ARG A 57 -9.59 9.29 -6.30
N GLN A 58 -9.99 10.21 -7.17
CA GLN A 58 -10.29 11.59 -6.80
C GLN A 58 -11.44 11.68 -5.79
N ALA A 59 -12.50 10.90 -5.98
CA ALA A 59 -13.60 10.86 -5.02
C ALA A 59 -13.14 10.37 -3.62
N MET A 60 -12.31 9.32 -3.56
CA MET A 60 -11.72 8.84 -2.31
C MET A 60 -10.86 9.90 -1.62
N GLU A 61 -10.06 10.65 -2.37
CA GLU A 61 -9.19 11.70 -1.83
C GLU A 61 -10.01 12.86 -1.24
N ILE A 62 -11.07 13.29 -1.94
CA ILE A 62 -12.01 14.31 -1.42
C ILE A 62 -12.64 13.83 -0.11
N ILE A 63 -13.14 12.59 -0.05
CA ILE A 63 -13.75 12.01 1.15
C ILE A 63 -12.74 11.94 2.31
N ALA A 64 -11.51 11.53 2.04
CA ALA A 64 -10.45 11.46 3.04
C ALA A 64 -10.12 12.86 3.61
N ASN A 65 -10.01 13.87 2.74
CA ASN A 65 -9.74 15.25 3.14
C ASN A 65 -10.87 15.86 3.98
N CYS A 66 -12.13 15.55 3.64
CA CYS A 66 -13.28 15.96 4.46
C CYS A 66 -13.25 15.32 5.85
N LYS A 67 -12.85 14.04 5.96
CA LYS A 67 -12.74 13.35 7.26
C LYS A 67 -11.57 13.82 8.12
N ALA A 68 -10.47 14.29 7.50
CA ALA A 68 -9.30 14.79 8.22
C ALA A 68 -9.47 16.23 8.72
N SER A 69 -10.42 16.98 8.14
CA SER A 69 -10.70 18.38 8.46
C SER A 69 -11.81 18.54 9.53
N SER A 70 -12.30 17.44 10.09
CA SER A 70 -13.37 17.39 11.10
C SER A 70 -12.89 16.72 12.38
#